data_AF-A0A521SMZ7-F1
#
_entry.id   AF-A0A521SMZ7-F1
#
_cell.length_a   1.000
_cell.length_b   1.000
_cell.length_c   1.000
_cell.angle_alpha   90.00
_cell.angle_beta   90.00
_cell.angle_gamma   90.00
#
_symmetry.space_group_name_H-M   'P 1'
#
loop_
_entity.id
_entity.type
_entity.pdbx_description
1 polymer ?
#
loop_
_entity_poly.entity_id
_entity_poly.type
_entity_poly.pdbx_seq_one_letter_code
_entity_poly.pdbx_strand_id
1 'polypeptide(L)'
;MEDGDQVVWDQTDFGQEIAHHLDRKFNLGLFPPNLEGIQAILARYIENELESVGFKLNDIHYLSWLPDTYDRAMFLRHKERKFGAGCLDAWRRQEAQLQGELEALLIPIDQMLQESPFLVDRRPRFVDFDLLGILDNYTFSGHNAIPGRFKAIGRWREAIESTSPRG
;
A
#
# COMPACT_ATOMS: atom_id res chain seq x y z
N MET A 1 14.94 8.78 8.63
CA MET A 1 16.17 8.25 8.01
C MET A 1 17.32 9.20 8.30
N GLU A 2 18.45 8.70 8.80
CA GLU A 2 19.67 9.50 8.95
C GLU A 2 20.53 9.33 7.68
N ASP A 3 20.95 10.43 7.09
CA ASP A 3 21.83 10.47 5.93
C ASP A 3 22.99 11.44 6.20
N GLY A 4 24.10 10.88 6.72
CA GLY A 4 25.18 11.69 7.26
C GLY A 4 24.68 12.55 8.43
N ASP A 5 24.85 13.87 8.32
CA ASP A 5 24.39 14.85 9.32
C ASP A 5 22.94 15.30 9.14
N GLN A 6 22.22 14.78 8.13
CA GLN A 6 20.85 15.17 7.84
C GLN A 6 19.87 14.09 8.30
N VAL A 7 18.94 14.46 9.18
CA VAL A 7 17.77 13.63 9.47
C VAL A 7 16.69 14.00 8.45
N VAL A 8 16.23 13.02 7.67
CA VAL A 8 15.12 13.13 6.73
C VAL A 8 13.95 12.34 7.28
N TRP A 9 12.80 12.96 7.40
CA TRP A 9 11.57 12.32 7.84
C TRP A 9 10.39 12.88 7.05
N ASP A 10 9.36 12.07 6.96
CA ASP A 10 8.12 12.40 6.29
C ASP A 10 7.35 13.43 7.13
N GLN A 11 7.15 14.62 6.56
CA GLN A 11 6.59 15.78 7.25
C GLN A 11 5.16 16.09 6.79
N THR A 12 4.76 15.58 5.62
CA THR A 12 3.41 15.71 5.09
C THR A 12 2.62 14.43 5.30
N ASP A 13 1.29 14.55 5.21
CA ASP A 13 0.37 13.42 5.35
C ASP A 13 0.58 12.32 4.29
N PHE A 14 1.27 12.63 3.18
CA PHE A 14 1.60 11.69 2.10
C PHE A 14 2.93 10.95 2.32
N GLY A 15 3.80 11.45 3.20
CA GLY A 15 5.08 10.83 3.53
C GLY A 15 5.95 10.39 2.36
N GLN A 16 6.11 11.27 1.36
CA GLN A 16 6.92 11.00 0.17
C GLN A 16 8.30 11.65 0.25
N GLU A 17 8.63 12.36 1.34
CA GLU A 17 9.88 13.12 1.48
C GLU A 17 11.10 12.21 1.49
N ILE A 18 11.03 11.07 2.18
CA ILE A 18 12.09 10.07 2.13
C ILE A 18 12.25 9.53 0.70
N ALA A 19 11.15 9.23 0.01
CA ALA A 19 11.18 8.71 -1.36
C ALA A 19 11.79 9.73 -2.34
N HIS A 20 11.39 11.00 -2.27
CA HIS A 20 11.97 12.08 -3.06
C HIS A 20 13.45 12.31 -2.72
N HIS A 21 13.84 12.18 -1.45
CA HIS A 21 15.25 12.28 -1.05
C HIS A 21 16.09 11.17 -1.65
N LEU A 22 15.62 9.92 -1.56
CA LEU A 22 16.29 8.75 -2.16
C LEU A 22 16.35 8.87 -3.69
N ASP A 23 15.26 9.32 -4.33
CA ASP A 23 15.21 9.53 -5.77
C ASP A 23 16.28 10.53 -6.24
N ARG A 24 16.39 11.68 -5.55
CA ARG A 24 17.41 12.69 -5.85
C ARG A 24 18.83 12.19 -5.56
N LYS A 25 19.02 11.51 -4.43
CA LYS A 25 20.33 11.03 -3.99
C LYS A 25 20.91 9.98 -4.95
N PHE A 26 20.08 9.06 -5.43
CA PHE A 26 20.51 7.93 -6.24
C PHE A 26 20.10 8.05 -7.72
N ASN A 27 19.46 9.15 -8.12
CA ASN A 27 18.98 9.40 -9.48
C ASN A 27 18.14 8.24 -10.03
N LEU A 28 17.21 7.74 -9.21
CA LEU A 28 16.41 6.55 -9.52
C LEU A 28 15.39 6.83 -10.65
N GLY A 29 14.98 8.10 -10.76
CA GLY A 29 13.91 8.53 -11.63
C GLY A 29 12.56 8.00 -11.15
N LEU A 30 12.28 7.98 -9.86
CA LEU A 30 10.96 7.61 -9.33
C LEU A 30 9.93 8.71 -9.60
N PHE A 31 10.36 9.97 -9.63
CA PHE A 31 9.49 11.14 -9.83
C PHE A 31 9.91 11.98 -11.05
N PRO A 32 9.69 11.50 -12.30
CA PRO A 32 9.97 12.33 -13.46
C PRO A 32 9.00 13.53 -13.50
N PRO A 33 9.47 14.75 -13.81
CA PRO A 33 8.64 15.96 -13.70
C PRO A 33 7.33 15.93 -14.52
N ASN A 34 7.34 15.25 -15.67
CA ASN A 34 6.16 15.13 -16.52
C ASN A 34 5.10 14.15 -15.98
N LEU A 35 5.42 13.32 -14.98
CA LEU A 35 4.46 12.39 -14.34
C LEU A 35 4.19 12.74 -12.87
N GLU A 36 4.84 13.74 -12.30
CA GLU A 36 4.72 14.06 -10.87
C GLU A 36 3.26 14.35 -10.47
N GLY A 37 2.53 15.13 -11.28
CA GLY A 37 1.13 15.43 -11.02
C GLY A 37 0.20 14.21 -11.02
N ILE A 38 0.36 13.30 -12.00
CA ILE A 38 -0.46 12.08 -12.05
C ILE A 38 -0.07 11.10 -10.93
N GLN A 39 1.22 11.01 -10.60
CA GLN A 39 1.68 10.19 -9.50
C GLN A 39 1.13 10.68 -8.15
N ALA A 40 1.08 11.99 -7.91
CA ALA A 40 0.49 12.53 -6.68
C ALA A 40 -1.01 12.21 -6.55
N ILE A 41 -1.76 12.21 -7.65
CA ILE A 41 -3.18 11.84 -7.66
C ILE A 41 -3.35 10.33 -7.40
N LEU A 42 -2.53 9.50 -8.03
CA LEU A 42 -2.60 8.05 -7.85
C LEU A 42 -2.16 7.63 -6.45
N ALA A 43 -1.09 8.21 -5.91
CA ALA A 43 -0.67 7.95 -4.54
C ALA A 43 -1.77 8.30 -3.54
N ARG A 44 -2.45 9.45 -3.71
CA ARG A 44 -3.64 9.80 -2.91
C ARG A 44 -4.74 8.74 -2.98
N TYR A 45 -4.98 8.18 -4.15
CA TYR A 45 -5.99 7.13 -4.32
C TYR A 45 -5.56 5.83 -3.62
N ILE A 46 -4.29 5.44 -3.77
CA ILE A 46 -3.72 4.24 -3.18
C ILE A 46 -3.67 4.36 -1.64
N GLU A 47 -3.05 5.41 -1.12
CA GLU A 47 -2.83 5.64 0.32
C GLU A 47 -4.14 5.99 1.06
N ASN A 48 -5.09 6.72 0.45
CA ASN A 48 -6.31 7.08 1.16
C ASN A 48 -7.44 6.08 0.94
N GLU A 49 -7.73 5.71 -0.31
CA GLU A 49 -8.90 4.88 -0.60
C GLU A 49 -8.54 3.40 -0.43
N LEU A 50 -7.54 2.92 -1.17
CA LEU A 50 -7.20 1.50 -1.21
C LEU A 50 -6.64 1.00 0.13
N GLU A 51 -5.67 1.71 0.72
CA GLU A 51 -5.09 1.34 2.01
C GLU A 51 -6.17 1.36 3.11
N SER A 52 -7.08 2.34 3.10
CA SER A 52 -8.09 2.45 4.16
C SER A 52 -9.05 1.26 4.24
N VAL A 53 -9.21 0.51 3.15
CA VAL A 53 -9.97 -0.75 3.10
C VAL A 53 -9.03 -1.93 3.33
N GLY A 54 -7.87 -1.94 2.68
CA GLY A 54 -6.87 -3.01 2.76
C GLY A 54 -6.40 -3.30 4.17
N PHE A 55 -6.04 -2.27 4.95
CA PHE A 55 -5.58 -2.49 6.32
C PHE A 55 -6.69 -3.04 7.21
N LYS A 56 -7.97 -2.64 7.01
CA LYS A 56 -9.08 -3.13 7.83
C LYS A 56 -9.29 -4.63 7.62
N LEU A 57 -9.22 -5.08 6.36
CA LEU A 57 -9.30 -6.49 6.00
C LEU A 57 -8.12 -7.31 6.55
N ASN A 58 -6.92 -6.73 6.64
CA ASN A 58 -5.78 -7.44 7.23
C ASN A 58 -5.81 -7.42 8.77
N ASP A 59 -6.15 -6.28 9.39
CA ASP A 59 -6.11 -6.05 10.84
C ASP A 59 -7.05 -6.95 11.63
N ILE A 60 -8.21 -7.32 11.05
CA ILE A 60 -9.15 -8.26 11.69
C ILE A 60 -8.53 -9.65 11.90
N HIS A 61 -7.48 -9.99 11.14
CA HIS A 61 -6.70 -11.22 11.28
C HIS A 61 -5.35 -10.97 11.97
N TYR A 62 -4.75 -9.80 11.79
CA TYR A 62 -3.44 -9.47 12.36
C TYR A 62 -3.37 -9.60 13.89
N LEU A 63 -4.46 -9.27 14.60
CA LEU A 63 -4.51 -9.40 16.06
C LEU A 63 -4.19 -10.82 16.55
N SER A 64 -4.56 -11.87 15.79
CA SER A 64 -4.27 -13.25 16.18
C SER A 64 -2.82 -13.67 15.92
N TRP A 65 -2.14 -12.98 14.99
CA TRP A 65 -0.75 -13.20 14.64
C TRP A 65 0.22 -12.63 15.69
N LEU A 66 -0.18 -11.59 16.43
CA LEU A 66 0.66 -10.98 17.46
C LEU A 66 1.01 -11.98 18.58
N PRO A 67 2.29 -12.03 19.00
CA PRO A 67 2.84 -13.15 19.78
C PRO A 67 2.38 -13.14 21.25
N ASP A 68 2.17 -11.97 21.84
CA ASP A 68 1.85 -11.84 23.26
C ASP A 68 0.65 -10.92 23.56
N THR A 69 0.18 -10.97 24.80
CA THR A 69 -0.98 -10.19 25.26
C THR A 69 -0.71 -8.69 25.29
N TYR A 70 0.53 -8.26 25.51
CA TYR A 70 0.89 -6.85 25.55
C TYR A 70 0.81 -6.22 24.16
N ASP A 71 1.41 -6.86 23.15
CA ASP A 71 1.34 -6.43 21.76
C ASP A 71 -0.10 -6.37 21.25
N ARG A 72 -0.90 -7.40 21.58
CA ARG A 72 -2.33 -7.44 21.26
C ARG A 72 -3.10 -6.28 21.89
N ALA A 73 -2.86 -6.00 23.17
CA ALA A 73 -3.50 -4.90 23.88
C ALA A 73 -3.08 -3.53 23.33
N MET A 74 -1.79 -3.36 22.99
CA MET A 74 -1.26 -2.13 22.43
C MET A 74 -1.80 -1.87 21.02
N PHE A 75 -1.85 -2.91 20.18
CA PHE A 75 -2.47 -2.85 18.86
C PHE A 75 -3.95 -2.48 18.95
N LEU A 76 -4.72 -3.20 19.77
CA LEU A 76 -6.15 -2.92 19.96
C LEU A 76 -6.38 -1.48 20.44
N ARG A 77 -5.65 -1.05 21.47
CA ARG A 77 -5.74 0.32 22.01
C ARG A 77 -5.35 1.38 20.97
N HIS A 78 -4.38 1.11 20.10
CA HIS A 78 -4.03 2.02 19.01
C HIS A 78 -5.18 2.15 18.01
N LYS A 79 -5.78 1.04 17.59
CA LYS A 79 -6.90 1.03 16.63
C LYS A 79 -8.14 1.68 17.22
N GLU A 80 -8.53 1.36 18.45
CA GLU A 80 -9.72 1.93 19.08
C GLU A 80 -9.60 3.44 19.33
N ARG A 81 -8.40 3.96 19.60
CA ARG A 81 -8.17 5.40 19.69
C ARG A 81 -8.38 6.12 18.36
N LYS A 82 -8.03 5.49 17.23
CA LYS A 82 -8.14 6.09 15.90
C LYS A 82 -9.52 5.90 15.28
N PHE A 83 -10.16 4.75 15.50
CA PHE A 83 -11.37 4.34 14.77
C PHE A 83 -12.60 4.08 15.66
N GLY A 84 -12.47 4.25 16.97
CA GLY A 84 -13.54 4.02 17.95
C GLY A 84 -13.52 2.63 18.56
N ALA A 85 -14.12 2.52 19.75
CA ALA A 85 -14.20 1.25 20.49
C ALA A 85 -14.90 0.16 19.69
N GLY A 86 -14.35 -1.06 19.71
CA GLY A 86 -14.91 -2.21 18.99
C GLY A 86 -14.79 -2.14 17.46
N CYS A 87 -13.89 -1.30 16.91
CA CYS A 87 -13.73 -1.14 15.46
C CYS A 87 -13.38 -2.47 14.75
N LEU A 88 -12.52 -3.31 15.35
CA LEU A 88 -12.12 -4.58 14.74
C LEU A 88 -13.31 -5.55 14.60
N ASP A 89 -14.18 -5.63 15.62
CA ASP A 89 -15.38 -6.47 15.53
C ASP A 89 -16.40 -5.91 14.54
N ALA A 90 -16.49 -4.57 14.42
CA ALA A 90 -17.31 -3.93 13.41
C ALA A 90 -16.81 -4.27 11.99
N TRP A 91 -15.50 -4.15 11.75
CA TRP A 91 -14.91 -4.50 10.45
C TRP A 91 -15.05 -5.99 10.14
N ARG A 92 -14.88 -6.87 11.13
CA ARG A 92 -15.11 -8.32 10.95
C ARG A 92 -16.54 -8.62 10.52
N ARG A 93 -17.55 -7.92 11.06
CA ARG A 93 -18.95 -8.06 10.61
C ARG A 93 -19.19 -7.50 9.20
N GLN A 94 -18.33 -6.59 8.75
CA GLN A 94 -18.40 -5.93 7.43
C GLN A 94 -17.45 -6.54 6.40
N GLU A 95 -16.79 -7.66 6.71
CA GLU A 95 -15.71 -8.22 5.90
C GLU A 95 -16.09 -8.40 4.42
N ALA A 96 -17.26 -8.99 4.14
CA ALA A 96 -17.74 -9.18 2.77
C ALA A 96 -17.99 -7.85 2.04
N GLN A 97 -18.46 -6.82 2.75
CA GLN A 97 -18.65 -5.48 2.18
C GLN A 97 -17.29 -4.85 1.86
N LEU A 98 -16.35 -4.90 2.80
CA LEU A 98 -15.00 -4.37 2.63
C LEU A 98 -14.25 -5.08 1.49
N GLN A 99 -14.44 -6.39 1.32
CA GLN A 99 -13.90 -7.12 0.17
C GLN A 99 -14.47 -6.58 -1.15
N GLY A 100 -15.79 -6.35 -1.24
CA GLY A 100 -16.41 -5.76 -2.42
C GLY A 100 -15.92 -4.33 -2.70
N GLU A 101 -15.70 -3.51 -1.66
CA GLU A 101 -15.13 -2.17 -1.78
C GLU A 101 -13.70 -2.21 -2.29
N LEU A 102 -12.83 -3.05 -1.70
CA LEU A 102 -11.45 -3.23 -2.15
C LEU A 102 -11.42 -3.64 -3.62
N GLU A 103 -12.24 -4.61 -3.98
CA GLU A 103 -12.36 -5.09 -5.34
C GLU A 103 -12.79 -3.99 -6.32
N ALA A 104 -13.73 -3.13 -5.94
CA ALA A 104 -14.12 -1.99 -6.76
C ALA A 104 -12.98 -0.98 -6.94
N LEU A 105 -12.17 -0.76 -5.90
CA LEU A 105 -10.99 0.12 -5.94
C LEU A 105 -9.85 -0.45 -6.81
N LEU A 106 -9.75 -1.77 -6.94
CA LEU A 106 -8.75 -2.41 -7.80
C LEU A 106 -9.10 -2.36 -9.30
N ILE A 107 -10.36 -2.10 -9.66
CA ILE A 107 -10.79 -2.04 -11.08
C ILE A 107 -10.01 -1.01 -11.90
N PRO A 108 -9.96 0.29 -11.53
CA PRO A 108 -9.22 1.27 -12.33
C PRO A 108 -7.72 0.98 -12.39
N ILE A 109 -7.15 0.40 -11.32
CA ILE A 109 -5.74 -0.01 -11.27
C ILE A 109 -5.48 -1.14 -12.27
N ASP A 110 -6.31 -2.20 -12.27
CA ASP A 110 -6.18 -3.30 -13.23
C ASP A 110 -6.36 -2.80 -14.68
N GLN A 111 -7.28 -1.88 -14.93
CA GLN A 111 -7.47 -1.25 -16.24
C GLN A 111 -6.23 -0.49 -16.72
N MET A 112 -5.59 0.31 -15.86
CA MET A 112 -4.32 0.99 -16.20
C MET A 112 -3.24 -0.02 -16.56
N LEU A 113 -3.16 -1.11 -15.79
CA LEU A 113 -2.17 -2.17 -15.98
C LEU A 113 -2.48 -3.10 -17.14
N GLN A 114 -3.66 -3.06 -17.75
CA GLN A 114 -3.95 -3.80 -18.99
C GLN A 114 -3.14 -3.22 -20.15
N GLU A 115 -3.07 -1.90 -20.23
CA GLU A 115 -2.44 -1.14 -21.33
C GLU A 115 -0.92 -0.93 -21.16
N SER A 116 -0.41 -1.06 -19.93
CA SER A 116 0.98 -0.78 -19.59
C SER A 116 1.55 -1.81 -18.61
N PRO A 117 2.87 -2.13 -18.65
CA PRO A 117 3.48 -3.01 -17.66
C PRO A 117 3.50 -2.41 -16.24
N PHE A 118 3.48 -1.09 -16.11
CA PHE A 118 3.45 -0.35 -14.84
C PHE A 118 2.42 0.79 -14.90
N LEU A 119 2.06 1.36 -13.75
CA LEU A 119 0.88 2.24 -13.64
C LEU A 119 0.92 3.45 -14.57
N VAL A 120 2.06 4.14 -14.66
CA VAL A 120 2.14 5.43 -15.36
C VAL A 120 3.22 5.48 -16.45
N ASP A 121 4.02 4.43 -16.59
CA ASP A 121 5.12 4.38 -17.55
C ASP A 121 5.54 2.95 -17.90
N ARG A 122 6.52 2.79 -18.79
CA ARG A 122 7.12 1.50 -19.17
C ARG A 122 8.14 0.97 -18.16
N ARG A 123 8.51 1.75 -17.15
CA ARG A 123 9.36 1.36 -16.02
C ARG A 123 8.65 1.71 -14.71
N PRO A 124 8.91 0.99 -13.61
CA PRO A 124 8.24 1.26 -12.34
C PRO A 124 8.60 2.67 -11.86
N ARG A 125 7.58 3.40 -11.42
CA ARG A 125 7.70 4.71 -10.78
C ARG A 125 7.32 4.59 -9.31
N PHE A 126 7.35 5.69 -8.56
CA PHE A 126 7.04 5.67 -7.13
C PHE A 126 5.69 4.98 -6.84
N VAL A 127 4.65 5.31 -7.60
CA VAL A 127 3.29 4.78 -7.38
C VAL A 127 3.17 3.26 -7.54
N ASP A 128 4.10 2.63 -8.28
CA ASP A 128 4.15 1.16 -8.37
C ASP A 128 4.66 0.55 -7.05
N PHE A 129 5.64 1.18 -6.40
CA PHE A 129 6.13 0.72 -5.10
C PHE A 129 5.14 1.03 -3.97
N ASP A 130 4.44 2.16 -4.06
CA ASP A 130 3.34 2.51 -3.16
C ASP A 130 2.21 1.45 -3.23
N LEU A 131 1.72 1.16 -4.44
CA LEU A 131 0.73 0.10 -4.65
C LEU A 131 1.21 -1.25 -4.13
N LEU A 132 2.48 -1.61 -4.36
CA LEU A 132 3.05 -2.86 -3.85
C LEU A 132 3.00 -2.91 -2.31
N GLY A 133 3.41 -1.84 -1.63
CA GLY A 133 3.38 -1.76 -0.18
C GLY A 133 1.98 -1.95 0.40
N ILE A 134 0.97 -1.32 -0.20
CA ILE A 134 -0.42 -1.46 0.25
C ILE A 134 -0.96 -2.87 0.02
N LEU A 135 -0.67 -3.48 -1.14
CA LEU A 135 -1.11 -4.84 -1.45
C LEU A 135 -0.39 -5.90 -0.60
N ASP A 136 0.89 -5.69 -0.29
CA ASP A 136 1.65 -6.54 0.62
C ASP A 136 1.10 -6.44 2.05
N ASN A 137 0.74 -5.24 2.52
CA ASN A 137 0.06 -5.08 3.80
C ASN A 137 -1.28 -5.83 3.84
N TYR A 138 -2.10 -5.66 2.81
CA TYR A 138 -3.40 -6.34 2.68
C TYR A 138 -3.25 -7.88 2.75
N THR A 139 -2.22 -8.42 2.10
CA THR A 139 -1.99 -9.88 2.01
C THR A 139 -1.13 -10.45 3.15
N PHE A 140 -0.56 -9.61 4.01
CA PHE A 140 0.46 -9.97 5.00
C PHE A 140 0.06 -11.12 5.92
N SER A 141 -1.16 -11.11 6.46
CA SER A 141 -1.63 -12.16 7.39
C SER A 141 -1.89 -13.51 6.73
N GLY A 142 -1.81 -13.61 5.40
CA GLY A 142 -2.12 -14.81 4.62
C GLY A 142 -3.62 -15.17 4.54
N HIS A 143 -4.50 -14.39 5.17
CA HIS A 143 -5.95 -14.61 5.13
C HIS A 143 -6.61 -13.98 3.89
N ASN A 144 -5.92 -13.02 3.29
CA ASN A 144 -6.38 -12.26 2.14
C ASN A 144 -5.52 -12.56 0.91
N ALA A 145 -6.15 -12.52 -0.26
CA ALA A 145 -5.48 -12.62 -1.55
C ALA A 145 -6.07 -11.61 -2.53
N ILE A 146 -5.27 -11.19 -3.50
CA ILE A 146 -5.76 -10.42 -4.64
C ILE A 146 -6.62 -11.37 -5.48
N PRO A 147 -7.89 -11.02 -5.79
CA PRO A 147 -8.75 -11.89 -6.58
C PRO A 147 -8.16 -12.17 -7.96
N GLY A 148 -8.08 -13.45 -8.35
CA GLY A 148 -7.41 -13.87 -9.60
C GLY A 148 -8.04 -13.35 -10.90
N ARG A 149 -9.17 -12.65 -10.84
CA ARG A 149 -9.75 -11.93 -11.99
C ARG A 149 -8.96 -10.69 -12.38
N PHE A 150 -8.20 -10.09 -11.46
CA PHE A 150 -7.30 -8.95 -11.72
C PHE A 150 -5.98 -9.44 -12.33
N LYS A 151 -6.07 -9.96 -13.55
CA LYS A 151 -4.94 -10.60 -14.24
C LYS A 151 -3.80 -9.62 -14.52
N ALA A 152 -4.11 -8.34 -14.78
CA ALA A 152 -3.10 -7.35 -15.06
C ALA A 152 -2.30 -6.98 -13.81
N ILE A 153 -2.97 -6.91 -12.65
CA ILE A 153 -2.31 -6.79 -11.34
C ILE A 153 -1.39 -7.98 -11.08
N GLY A 154 -1.83 -9.20 -11.38
CA GLY A 154 -0.97 -10.40 -11.27
C GLY A 154 0.32 -10.28 -12.10
N ARG A 155 0.18 -9.94 -13.39
CA ARG A 155 1.33 -9.71 -14.29
C ARG A 155 2.25 -8.58 -13.81
N TRP A 156 1.67 -7.49 -13.32
CA TRP A 156 2.41 -6.35 -12.80
C TRP A 156 3.25 -6.72 -11.57
N ARG A 157 2.70 -7.53 -10.65
CA ARG A 157 3.43 -7.99 -9.46
C ARG A 157 4.66 -8.81 -9.84
N GLU A 158 4.51 -9.75 -10.77
CA GLU A 158 5.63 -10.54 -11.32
C GLU A 158 6.70 -9.62 -11.94
N ALA A 159 6.28 -8.56 -12.66
CA ALA A 159 7.19 -7.60 -13.26
C ALA A 159 7.98 -6.82 -12.19
N ILE A 160 7.33 -6.33 -11.12
CA ILE A 160 8.04 -5.63 -10.04
C ILE A 160 9.02 -6.55 -9.32
N GLU A 161 8.61 -7.78 -8.98
CA GLU A 161 9.48 -8.76 -8.32
C GLU A 161 10.72 -9.07 -9.16
N SER A 162 10.58 -9.11 -10.50
CA SER A 162 11.71 -9.29 -11.42
C SER A 162 12.67 -8.10 -11.47
N THR A 163 12.21 -6.89 -11.11
CA THR A 163 13.03 -5.66 -11.07
C THR A 163 13.76 -5.45 -9.75
N SER A 164 13.34 -6.12 -8.68
CA SER A 164 14.04 -6.10 -7.40
C SER A 164 15.25 -7.02 -7.47
N PRO A 165 16.47 -6.57 -7.09
CA PRO A 165 17.60 -7.48 -6.99
C PRO A 165 17.23 -8.59 -6.00
N ARG A 166 17.36 -9.85 -6.43
CA ARG A 166 17.23 -10.99 -5.52
C ARG A 166 18.25 -10.78 -4.40
N GLY A 167 17.75 -10.59 -3.18
CA GLY A 167 18.57 -10.57 -1.97
C GLY A 167 19.30 -11.89 -1.77
#